data_AF-A0A271KMF7-F1
#
_entry.id   AF-A0A271KMF7-F1
#
_cell.length_a   1.000
_cell.length_b   1.000
_cell.length_c   1.000
_cell.angle_alpha   90.00
_cell.angle_beta   90.00
_cell.angle_gamma   90.00
#
_symmetry.space_group_name_H-M   'P 1'
#
loop_
_entity.id
_entity.type
_entity.pdbx_description
1 polymer ?
#
loop_
_entity_poly.entity_id
_entity_poly.type
_entity_poly.pdbx_seq_one_letter_code
_entity_poly.pdbx_strand_id
1 'polypeptide(L)'
;MRKRPMATLLLSAHTEALHAARTSGEFAAVISALDTDLNAAIVRKADLVKAEDRAIFGDGNLAEVRASIADCNAEIELIEKAIEGAAERRAKAAQDEAAIDIEALGKDAKAKAADLSTRWKNVRGHIEAIRAELFECDALRRSLIATDGEFEKAKRPDLRIN
;
A
#
# COMPACT_ATOMS: atom_id res chain seq x y z
N MET A 1 -38.29 -32.82 -11.42
CA MET A 1 -37.51 -31.64 -10.99
C MET A 1 -36.06 -32.06 -10.81
N ARG A 2 -35.15 -31.70 -11.73
CA ARG A 2 -33.71 -31.97 -11.55
C ARG A 2 -33.20 -31.01 -10.46
N LYS A 3 -32.70 -31.55 -9.34
CA LYS A 3 -31.94 -30.77 -8.36
C LYS A 3 -30.79 -30.09 -9.10
N ARG A 4 -30.67 -28.76 -9.00
CA ARG A 4 -29.48 -28.08 -9.50
C ARG A 4 -28.25 -28.67 -8.76
N PRO A 5 -27.19 -29.05 -9.47
CA PRO A 5 -26.01 -29.60 -8.81
C PRO A 5 -25.43 -28.53 -7.86
N MET A 6 -25.08 -28.95 -6.64
CA MET A 6 -24.60 -28.09 -5.56
C MET A 6 -23.34 -27.30 -5.95
N ALA A 7 -22.51 -27.86 -6.83
CA ALA A 7 -21.37 -27.22 -7.48
C ALA A 7 -21.74 -25.92 -8.22
N THR A 8 -22.90 -25.87 -8.88
CA THR A 8 -23.34 -24.68 -9.63
C THR A 8 -23.72 -23.52 -8.71
N LEU A 9 -24.18 -23.81 -7.48
CA LEU A 9 -24.56 -22.79 -6.49
C LEU A 9 -23.34 -22.21 -5.75
N LEU A 10 -22.34 -23.04 -5.45
CA LEU A 10 -21.09 -22.59 -4.83
C LEU A 10 -20.30 -21.69 -5.80
N LEU A 11 -20.19 -22.11 -7.06
CA LEU A 11 -19.51 -21.31 -8.08
C LEU A 11 -20.22 -19.96 -8.34
N SER A 12 -21.56 -19.90 -8.22
CA SER A 12 -22.27 -18.61 -8.33
C SER A 12 -21.96 -17.67 -7.17
N ALA A 13 -21.86 -18.18 -5.94
CA ALA A 13 -21.53 -17.36 -4.78
C ALA A 13 -20.10 -16.79 -4.86
N HIS A 14 -19.13 -17.59 -5.29
CA HIS A 14 -17.76 -17.12 -5.52
C HIS A 14 -17.68 -16.10 -6.66
N THR A 15 -18.48 -16.29 -7.71
CA THR A 15 -18.55 -15.33 -8.82
C THR A 15 -19.08 -13.98 -8.35
N GLU A 16 -20.13 -13.96 -7.53
CA GLU A 16 -20.64 -12.74 -6.91
C GLU A 16 -19.61 -12.07 -5.99
N ALA A 17 -18.94 -12.85 -5.15
CA ALA A 17 -17.87 -12.36 -4.29
C ALA A 17 -16.70 -11.76 -5.09
N LEU A 18 -16.30 -12.40 -6.19
CA LEU A 18 -15.28 -11.88 -7.12
C LEU A 18 -15.72 -10.58 -7.80
N HIS A 19 -17.01 -10.42 -8.10
CA HIS A 19 -17.55 -9.18 -8.67
C HIS A 19 -17.68 -8.06 -7.63
N ALA A 20 -17.87 -8.40 -6.36
CA ALA A 20 -17.94 -7.43 -5.27
C ALA A 20 -16.55 -6.95 -4.83
N ALA A 21 -15.53 -7.81 -4.89
CA ALA A 21 -14.16 -7.51 -4.46
C ALA A 21 -13.56 -6.30 -5.21
N ARG A 22 -12.91 -5.42 -4.45
CA ARG A 22 -12.24 -4.20 -4.92
C ARG A 22 -10.79 -4.14 -4.48
N THR A 23 -10.46 -4.71 -3.33
CA THR A 23 -9.10 -4.66 -2.75
C THR A 23 -8.33 -5.95 -2.95
N SER A 24 -7.00 -5.86 -2.90
CA SER A 24 -6.12 -7.02 -2.97
C SER A 24 -6.39 -8.03 -1.83
N GLY A 25 -6.78 -7.54 -0.65
CA GLY A 25 -7.18 -8.36 0.49
C GLY A 25 -8.50 -9.09 0.28
N GLU A 26 -9.51 -8.43 -0.29
CA GLU A 26 -10.79 -9.06 -0.62
C GLU A 26 -10.62 -10.15 -1.68
N PHE A 27 -9.84 -9.91 -2.74
CA PHE A 27 -9.53 -10.96 -3.71
C PHE A 27 -8.77 -12.15 -3.07
N ALA A 28 -7.86 -11.90 -2.12
CA ALA A 28 -7.17 -12.96 -1.39
C ALA A 28 -8.13 -13.83 -0.58
N ALA A 29 -9.14 -13.23 0.06
CA ALA A 29 -10.14 -13.97 0.81
C ALA A 29 -10.99 -14.87 -0.11
N VAL A 30 -11.36 -14.39 -1.29
CA VAL A 30 -12.11 -15.20 -2.27
C VAL A 30 -11.27 -16.35 -2.82
N ILE A 31 -9.98 -16.11 -3.11
CA ILE A 31 -9.05 -17.17 -3.52
C ILE A 31 -8.94 -18.24 -2.44
N SER A 32 -8.78 -17.85 -1.18
CA SER A 32 -8.71 -18.81 -0.06
C SER A 32 -9.98 -19.66 0.08
N ALA A 33 -11.14 -19.09 -0.21
CA ALA A 33 -12.41 -19.83 -0.20
C ALA A 33 -12.47 -20.83 -1.37
N LEU A 34 -12.06 -20.40 -2.57
CA LEU A 34 -11.97 -21.26 -3.75
C LEU A 34 -10.96 -22.41 -3.56
N ASP A 35 -9.80 -22.16 -2.93
CA ASP A 35 -8.80 -23.19 -2.61
C ASP A 35 -9.37 -24.25 -1.65
N THR A 36 -10.22 -23.84 -0.71
CA THR A 36 -10.90 -24.77 0.20
C THR A 36 -11.85 -25.68 -0.57
N ASP A 37 -12.65 -25.12 -1.48
CA ASP A 37 -13.58 -25.88 -2.32
C ASP A 37 -12.85 -26.78 -3.33
N LEU A 38 -11.73 -26.32 -3.89
CA LEU A 38 -10.85 -27.10 -4.76
C LEU A 38 -10.34 -28.36 -4.04
N ASN A 39 -9.81 -28.19 -2.82
CA ASN A 39 -9.34 -29.30 -2.01
C ASN A 39 -10.49 -30.29 -1.68
N ALA A 40 -11.68 -29.77 -1.37
CA ALA A 40 -12.86 -30.62 -1.13
C ALA A 40 -13.28 -31.40 -2.39
N ALA A 41 -13.19 -30.79 -3.58
CA ALA A 41 -13.46 -31.46 -4.85
C ALA A 41 -12.41 -32.53 -5.18
N ILE A 42 -11.12 -32.26 -4.94
CA ILE A 42 -10.03 -33.24 -5.11
C ILE A 42 -10.24 -34.47 -4.22
N VAL A 43 -10.62 -34.27 -2.95
CA VAL A 43 -10.93 -35.37 -2.03
C VAL A 43 -12.13 -36.19 -2.53
N ARG A 44 -13.22 -35.52 -2.95
CA ARG A 44 -14.39 -36.20 -3.55
C ARG A 44 -14.00 -37.02 -4.77
N LYS A 45 -13.16 -36.48 -5.66
CA LYS A 45 -12.67 -37.21 -6.83
C LYS A 45 -11.92 -38.49 -6.44
N ALA A 46 -11.05 -38.43 -5.44
CA ALA A 46 -10.33 -39.60 -4.96
C ALA A 46 -11.28 -40.70 -4.43
N ASP A 47 -12.36 -40.32 -3.76
CA ASP A 47 -13.36 -41.28 -3.29
C ASP A 47 -14.23 -41.85 -4.43
N LEU A 48 -14.54 -41.05 -5.46
CA LEU A 48 -15.21 -41.51 -6.66
C LEU A 48 -14.35 -42.51 -7.45
N VAL A 49 -13.04 -42.30 -7.54
CA VAL A 49 -12.12 -43.26 -8.17
C VAL A 49 -12.13 -44.60 -7.44
N LYS A 50 -12.10 -44.60 -6.09
CA LYS A 50 -12.26 -45.84 -5.31
C LYS A 50 -13.62 -46.52 -5.54
N ALA A 51 -14.67 -45.74 -5.77
CA ALA A 51 -15.99 -46.27 -6.10
C ALA A 51 -16.03 -46.85 -7.52
N GLU A 52 -15.26 -46.29 -8.46
CA GLU A 52 -15.12 -46.81 -9.81
C GLU A 52 -14.47 -48.19 -9.77
N ASP A 53 -13.38 -48.33 -9.01
CA ASP A 53 -12.69 -49.60 -8.82
C ASP A 53 -13.64 -50.68 -8.29
N ARG A 54 -14.48 -50.37 -7.29
CA ARG A 54 -15.50 -51.30 -6.78
C ARG A 54 -16.55 -51.66 -7.83
N ALA A 55 -17.03 -50.68 -8.59
CA ALA A 55 -18.02 -50.89 -9.64
C ALA A 55 -17.51 -51.76 -10.79
N ILE A 56 -16.20 -51.71 -11.10
CA ILE A 56 -15.56 -52.60 -12.09
C ILE A 56 -15.68 -54.07 -11.68
N PHE A 57 -15.60 -54.37 -10.38
CA PHE A 57 -15.77 -55.73 -9.84
C PHE A 57 -17.24 -56.12 -9.60
N GLY A 58 -18.19 -55.34 -10.11
CA GLY A 58 -19.62 -55.64 -10.05
C GLY A 58 -20.36 -55.07 -8.83
N ASP A 59 -19.67 -54.32 -7.95
CA ASP A 59 -20.28 -53.65 -6.81
C ASP A 59 -20.63 -52.19 -7.16
N GLY A 60 -21.68 -52.02 -7.96
CA GLY A 60 -22.26 -50.71 -8.28
C GLY A 60 -22.47 -50.43 -9.77
N ASN A 61 -22.89 -49.19 -10.06
CA ASN A 61 -23.17 -48.72 -11.42
C ASN A 61 -21.97 -47.97 -11.99
N LEU A 62 -21.14 -48.65 -12.79
CA LEU A 62 -19.93 -48.08 -13.38
C LEU A 62 -20.19 -46.82 -14.24
N ALA A 63 -21.31 -46.79 -14.98
CA ALA A 63 -21.63 -45.66 -15.84
C ALA A 63 -21.93 -44.38 -15.04
N GLU A 64 -22.61 -44.53 -13.91
CA GLU A 64 -22.96 -43.42 -13.02
C GLU A 64 -21.75 -42.89 -12.25
N VAL A 65 -20.85 -43.78 -11.82
CA VAL A 65 -19.60 -43.35 -11.17
C VAL A 65 -18.71 -42.59 -12.16
N ARG A 66 -18.57 -43.08 -13.40
CA ARG A 66 -17.81 -42.38 -14.44
C ARG A 66 -18.39 -41.01 -14.79
N ALA A 67 -19.71 -40.89 -14.86
CA ALA A 67 -20.38 -39.60 -15.04
C ALA A 67 -20.05 -38.65 -13.87
N SER A 68 -20.11 -39.14 -12.63
CA SER A 68 -19.77 -38.34 -11.44
C SER A 68 -18.30 -37.90 -11.42
N ILE A 69 -17.36 -38.74 -11.88
CA ILE A 69 -15.94 -38.38 -12.03
C ILE A 69 -15.78 -37.28 -13.07
N ALA A 70 -16.46 -37.39 -14.22
CA ALA A 70 -16.42 -36.38 -15.26
C ALA A 70 -16.97 -35.02 -14.77
N ASP A 71 -18.10 -35.04 -14.07
CA ASP A 71 -18.68 -33.83 -13.45
C ASP A 71 -17.72 -33.21 -12.41
N CYS A 72 -17.07 -34.04 -11.58
CA CYS A 72 -16.11 -33.57 -10.58
C CYS A 72 -14.84 -32.98 -11.23
N ASN A 73 -14.36 -33.55 -12.35
CA ASN A 73 -13.26 -32.97 -13.11
C ASN A 73 -13.62 -31.60 -13.68
N ALA A 74 -14.81 -31.46 -14.25
CA ALA A 74 -15.28 -30.18 -14.77
C ALA A 74 -15.43 -29.13 -13.65
N GLU A 75 -15.87 -29.53 -12.46
CA GLU A 75 -15.92 -28.67 -11.27
C GLU A 75 -14.52 -28.18 -10.87
N ILE A 76 -13.53 -29.08 -10.82
CA ILE A 76 -12.13 -28.76 -10.51
C ILE A 76 -11.57 -27.74 -11.52
N GLU A 77 -11.71 -28.01 -12.82
CA GLU A 77 -11.22 -27.11 -13.87
C GLU A 77 -11.83 -25.70 -13.78
N LEU A 78 -13.12 -25.61 -13.44
CA LEU A 78 -13.81 -24.33 -13.25
C LEU A 78 -13.28 -23.57 -12.03
N ILE A 79 -13.03 -24.25 -10.91
CA ILE A 79 -12.49 -23.64 -9.70
C ILE A 79 -11.05 -23.15 -9.94
N GLU A 80 -10.20 -23.96 -10.57
CA GLU A 80 -8.82 -23.57 -10.92
C GLU A 80 -8.80 -22.31 -11.80
N LYS A 81 -9.66 -22.26 -12.83
CA LYS A 81 -9.79 -21.08 -13.68
C LYS A 81 -10.29 -19.84 -12.94
N ALA A 82 -11.20 -20.03 -11.98
CA ALA A 82 -11.68 -18.93 -11.14
C ALA A 82 -10.56 -18.39 -10.23
N ILE A 83 -9.72 -19.27 -9.68
CA ILE A 83 -8.54 -18.90 -8.87
C ILE A 83 -7.54 -18.11 -9.72
N GLU A 84 -7.22 -18.58 -10.93
CA GLU A 84 -6.30 -17.89 -11.84
C GLU A 84 -6.80 -16.46 -12.15
N GLY A 85 -8.05 -16.31 -12.59
CA GLY A 85 -8.63 -15.00 -12.88
C GLY A 85 -8.73 -14.09 -11.64
N ALA A 86 -8.94 -14.66 -10.45
CA ALA A 86 -8.92 -13.91 -9.20
C ALA A 86 -7.51 -13.44 -8.83
N ALA A 87 -6.49 -14.28 -9.06
CA ALA A 87 -5.09 -13.96 -8.78
C ALA A 87 -4.58 -12.80 -9.66
N GLU A 88 -4.95 -12.77 -10.94
CA GLU A 88 -4.63 -11.65 -11.83
C GLU A 88 -5.25 -10.33 -11.34
N ARG A 89 -6.54 -10.35 -10.98
CA ARG A 89 -7.24 -9.17 -10.44
C ARG A 89 -6.64 -8.70 -9.13
N ARG A 90 -6.27 -9.64 -8.25
CA ARG A 90 -5.58 -9.36 -7.00
C ARG A 90 -4.25 -8.66 -7.23
N ALA A 91 -3.43 -9.18 -8.15
CA ALA A 91 -2.12 -8.60 -8.46
C ALA A 91 -2.27 -7.15 -8.96
N LYS A 92 -3.26 -6.90 -9.83
CA LYS A 92 -3.58 -5.56 -10.29
C LYS A 92 -4.04 -4.64 -9.15
N ALA A 93 -4.98 -5.09 -8.32
CA ALA A 93 -5.45 -4.31 -7.17
C ALA A 93 -4.30 -3.95 -6.21
N ALA A 94 -3.39 -4.88 -5.95
CA ALA A 94 -2.21 -4.63 -5.10
C ALA A 94 -1.25 -3.59 -5.72
N GLN A 95 -1.09 -3.61 -7.05
CA GLN A 95 -0.30 -2.59 -7.76
C GLN A 95 -0.96 -1.21 -7.68
N ASP A 96 -2.27 -1.13 -7.89
CA ASP A 96 -3.04 0.12 -7.83
C ASP A 96 -3.00 0.71 -6.40
N GLU A 97 -3.17 -0.13 -5.37
CA GLU A 97 -3.06 0.25 -3.96
C GLU A 97 -1.65 0.80 -3.64
N ALA A 98 -0.60 0.09 -4.03
CA ALA A 98 0.77 0.54 -3.82
C ALA A 98 1.07 1.85 -4.56
N ALA A 99 0.50 2.07 -5.74
CA ALA A 99 0.66 3.31 -6.49
C ALA A 99 0.02 4.50 -5.76
N ILE A 100 -1.15 4.31 -5.14
CA ILE A 100 -1.82 5.33 -4.32
C ILE A 100 -0.94 5.70 -3.12
N ASP A 101 -0.36 4.72 -2.43
CA ASP A 101 0.52 4.95 -1.28
C ASP A 101 1.78 5.73 -1.68
N ILE A 102 2.38 5.39 -2.82
CA ILE A 102 3.55 6.11 -3.35
C ILE A 102 3.18 7.55 -3.74
N GLU A 103 2.01 7.76 -4.34
CA GLU A 103 1.54 9.11 -4.68
C GLU A 103 1.33 9.96 -3.41
N ALA A 104 0.76 9.37 -2.36
CA ALA A 104 0.59 10.03 -1.07
C ALA A 104 1.93 10.41 -0.44
N LEU A 105 2.91 9.49 -0.46
CA LEU A 105 4.28 9.76 0.00
C LEU A 105 4.94 10.88 -0.82
N GLY A 106 4.73 10.91 -2.13
CA GLY A 106 5.24 11.97 -3.01
C GLY A 106 4.65 13.35 -2.68
N LYS A 107 3.35 13.42 -2.40
CA LYS A 107 2.66 14.66 -1.99
C LYS A 107 3.20 15.17 -0.64
N ASP A 108 3.33 14.28 0.34
CA ASP A 108 3.88 14.63 1.66
C ASP A 108 5.35 15.10 1.57
N ALA A 109 6.19 14.39 0.80
CA ALA A 109 7.57 14.79 0.57
C ALA A 109 7.69 16.17 -0.08
N LYS A 110 6.83 16.47 -1.07
CA LYS A 110 6.78 17.79 -1.72
C LYS A 110 6.36 18.90 -0.75
N ALA A 111 5.38 18.64 0.12
CA ALA A 111 4.96 19.58 1.16
C ALA A 111 6.10 19.86 2.15
N LYS A 112 6.78 18.81 2.63
CA LYS A 112 7.95 18.95 3.52
C LYS A 112 9.10 19.72 2.88
N ALA A 113 9.40 19.47 1.60
CA ALA A 113 10.43 20.21 0.89
C ALA A 113 10.10 21.71 0.75
N ALA A 114 8.83 22.05 0.50
CA ALA A 114 8.38 23.44 0.44
C ALA A 114 8.47 24.15 1.81
N ASP A 115 8.08 23.47 2.89
CA ASP A 115 8.23 23.98 4.25
C ASP A 115 9.71 24.19 4.61
N LEU A 116 10.57 23.20 4.31
CA LEU A 116 12.01 23.30 4.54
C LEU A 116 12.64 24.48 3.79
N SER A 117 12.28 24.68 2.52
CA SER A 117 12.77 25.82 1.73
C SER A 117 12.37 27.16 2.35
N THR A 118 11.14 27.27 2.84
CA THR A 118 10.66 28.48 3.54
C THR A 118 11.44 28.73 4.83
N ARG A 119 11.59 27.70 5.68
CA ARG A 119 12.35 27.81 6.93
C ARG A 119 13.81 28.18 6.67
N TRP A 120 14.43 27.60 5.65
CA TRP A 120 15.81 27.92 5.28
C TRP A 120 15.97 29.38 4.86
N LYS A 121 15.05 29.91 4.05
CA LYS A 121 15.04 31.33 3.66
C LYS A 121 14.90 32.24 4.87
N ASN A 122 14.04 31.89 5.83
CA ASN A 122 13.86 32.67 7.05
C ASN A 122 15.13 32.69 7.91
N VAL A 123 15.73 31.52 8.16
CA VAL A 123 17.00 31.42 8.92
C VAL A 123 18.10 32.23 8.24
N ARG A 124 18.24 32.12 6.92
CA ARG A 124 19.20 32.94 6.17
C ARG A 124 18.91 34.43 6.35
N GLY A 125 17.65 34.85 6.25
CA GLY A 125 17.24 36.24 6.48
C GLY A 125 17.66 36.75 7.86
N HIS A 126 17.45 35.96 8.91
CA HIS A 126 17.89 36.30 10.26
C HIS A 126 19.42 36.41 10.39
N ILE A 127 20.17 35.51 9.74
CA ILE A 127 21.65 35.58 9.73
C ILE A 127 22.13 36.89 9.10
N GLU A 128 21.56 37.29 7.96
CA GLU A 128 21.95 38.56 7.32
C GLU A 128 21.54 39.78 8.16
N ALA A 129 20.38 39.75 8.82
CA ALA A 129 19.97 40.81 9.73
C ALA A 129 20.93 40.95 10.92
N ILE A 130 21.35 39.83 11.53
CA ILE A 130 22.33 39.83 12.63
C ILE A 130 23.68 40.38 12.15
N ARG A 131 24.13 40.02 10.94
CA ARG A 131 25.37 40.57 10.37
C ARG A 131 25.28 42.08 10.18
N ALA A 132 24.15 42.59 9.67
CA ALA A 132 23.95 44.02 9.52
C ALA A 132 24.01 44.75 10.87
N GLU A 133 23.33 44.23 11.89
CA GLU A 133 23.33 44.82 13.24
C GLU A 133 24.73 44.84 13.86
N LEU A 134 25.53 43.80 13.63
CA LEU A 134 26.93 43.76 14.09
C LEU A 134 27.78 44.85 13.42
N PHE A 135 27.58 45.12 12.13
CA PHE A 135 28.27 46.21 11.45
C PHE A 135 27.88 47.59 11.99
N GLU A 136 26.60 47.81 12.29
CA GLU A 136 26.11 49.06 12.90
C GLU A 136 26.69 49.25 14.31
N CYS A 137 26.70 48.20 15.13
CA CYS A 137 27.33 48.22 16.45
C CYS A 137 28.83 48.58 16.38
N ASP A 138 29.56 48.03 15.42
CA ASP A 138 30.97 48.36 15.19
C ASP A 138 31.17 49.81 14.73
N ALA A 139 30.28 50.33 13.88
CA ALA A 139 30.30 51.72 13.44
C ALA A 139 30.07 52.68 14.62
N LEU A 140 29.06 52.40 15.45
CA LEU A 140 28.78 53.15 16.67
C LEU A 140 29.97 53.12 17.62
N ARG A 141 30.56 51.95 17.85
CA ARG A 141 31.76 51.81 18.69
C ARG A 141 32.91 52.68 18.18
N ARG A 142 33.19 52.66 16.88
CA ARG A 142 34.25 53.49 16.29
C ARG A 142 33.96 54.98 16.42
N SER A 143 32.69 55.38 16.25
CA SER A 143 32.25 56.77 16.46
C SER A 143 32.50 57.23 17.89
N LEU A 144 32.10 56.43 18.89
CA LEU A 144 32.35 56.73 20.30
C LEU A 144 33.85 56.88 20.59
N ILE A 145 34.69 55.99 20.08
CA ILE A 145 36.16 56.09 20.22
C ILE A 145 36.69 57.39 19.61
N ALA A 146 36.17 57.79 18.45
CA ALA A 146 36.57 59.03 17.80
C ALA A 146 36.15 60.27 18.63
N THR A 147 34.93 60.27 19.16
CA THR A 147 34.42 61.33 20.05
C THR A 147 35.25 61.44 21.32
N ASP A 148 35.58 60.32 21.96
CA ASP A 148 36.48 60.26 23.11
C ASP A 148 37.85 60.89 22.80
N GLY A 149 38.38 60.63 21.60
CA GLY A 149 39.61 61.23 21.11
C GLY A 149 39.54 62.76 20.97
N GLU A 150 38.40 63.32 20.60
CA GLU A 150 38.19 64.78 20.55
C GLU A 150 38.12 65.40 21.95
N PHE A 151 37.47 64.73 22.91
CA PHE A 151 37.46 65.18 24.31
C PHE A 151 38.85 65.21 24.94
N GLU A 152 39.68 64.20 24.64
CA GLU A 152 41.09 64.18 25.07
C GLU A 152 41.88 65.36 24.52
N LYS A 153 41.75 65.66 23.21
CA LYS A 153 42.40 66.84 22.60
C LYS A 153 41.96 68.15 23.24
N ALA A 154 40.68 68.24 23.62
CA ALA A 154 40.11 69.39 24.30
C ALA A 154 40.47 69.47 25.80
N LYS A 155 41.19 68.48 26.35
CA LYS A 155 41.50 68.36 27.79
C LYS A 155 40.24 68.33 28.66
N ARG A 156 39.18 67.68 28.17
CA ARG A 156 37.90 67.48 28.86
C ARG A 156 37.64 66.00 29.16
N PRO A 157 38.45 65.36 30.01
CA PRO A 157 38.30 63.94 30.32
C PRO A 157 36.99 63.63 31.07
N ASP A 158 36.36 64.64 31.67
CA ASP A 158 35.06 64.55 32.35
C ASP A 158 33.89 64.16 31.43
N LEU A 159 34.05 64.32 30.11
CA LEU A 159 33.01 64.05 29.12
C LEU A 159 33.13 62.68 28.43
N ARG A 160 34.17 61.90 28.75
CA ARG A 160 34.42 60.60 28.11
C ARG A 160 33.38 59.56 28.51
N ILE A 161 33.07 58.67 27.58
CA ILE A 161 31.94 57.72 27.70
C ILE A 161 32.38 56.37 28.32
N ASN A 162 33.61 56.25 28.82
CA ASN A 162 34.11 55.03 29.48
C ASN A 162 33.21 54.57 30.64
#